data_AF-A0AA88LGL6-F1
#
_entry.id   AF-A0AA88LGL6-F1
#
_cell.length_a   1.000
_cell.length_b   1.000
_cell.length_c   1.000
_cell.angle_alpha   90.00
_cell.angle_beta   90.00
_cell.angle_gamma   90.00
#
_symmetry.space_group_name_H-M   'P 1'
#
loop_
_entity.id
_entity.type
_entity.pdbx_description
1 polymer ?
#
loop_
_entity_poly.entity_id
_entity_poly.type
_entity_poly.pdbx_seq_one_letter_code
_entity_poly.pdbx_strand_id
1 'polypeptide(L)'
;MTIFYAMIGMPIFLLYVSNIGDILATSFRWTYVKICLCGGKKKRSPSGSLGSDTDQGDPLAVTVPLTISVSIIVGYVYGGALLFMNWEDWDLLDSCYFCFISLSTIGFGDIVPGDSFSASDGVEPSLIFCSTYLIIGMALIAMCFNLMQEEVVAKIQRVGKAFGCVKSDE
;
A
#
# COMPACT_ATOMS: atom_id res chain seq x y z
N MET A 1 -2.21 19.86 -25.29
CA MET A 1 -3.20 18.89 -24.79
C MET A 1 -2.66 18.07 -23.63
N THR A 2 -1.47 17.45 -23.75
CA THR A 2 -0.83 16.65 -22.68
C THR A 2 -0.64 17.41 -21.36
N ILE A 3 -0.22 18.68 -21.40
CA ILE A 3 -0.03 19.51 -20.19
C ILE A 3 -1.36 19.73 -19.44
N PHE A 4 -2.44 20.07 -20.15
CA PHE A 4 -3.76 20.26 -19.55
C PHE A 4 -4.31 18.96 -18.94
N TYR A 5 -4.12 17.84 -19.64
CA TYR A 5 -4.50 16.52 -19.13
C TYR A 5 -3.72 16.16 -17.86
N ALA A 6 -2.41 16.43 -17.81
CA ALA A 6 -1.60 16.17 -16.62
C ALA A 6 -1.99 17.06 -15.43
N MET A 7 -2.28 18.35 -15.66
CA MET A 7 -2.70 19.28 -14.60
C MET A 7 -4.02 18.88 -13.94
N ILE A 8 -4.97 18.32 -14.70
CA ILE A 8 -6.25 17.86 -14.16
C ILE A 8 -6.14 16.42 -13.65
N GLY A 9 -5.40 15.57 -14.37
CA GLY A 9 -5.28 14.14 -14.10
C GLY A 9 -4.45 13.82 -12.86
N MET A 10 -3.32 14.49 -12.62
CA MET A 10 -2.48 14.21 -11.45
C MET A 10 -3.19 14.47 -10.12
N PRO A 11 -3.89 15.61 -9.91
CA PRO A 11 -4.67 15.83 -8.69
C PRO A 11 -5.80 14.81 -8.50
N ILE A 12 -6.52 14.48 -9.58
CA ILE A 12 -7.60 13.48 -9.53
C ILE A 12 -7.03 12.09 -9.21
N PHE A 13 -5.90 11.72 -9.82
CA PHE A 13 -5.21 10.46 -9.54
C PHE A 13 -4.76 10.39 -8.09
N LEU A 14 -4.15 11.46 -7.55
CA LEU A 14 -3.77 11.51 -6.13
C LEU A 14 -4.98 11.40 -5.20
N LEU A 15 -6.08 12.08 -5.51
CA LEU A 15 -7.31 12.01 -4.70
C LEU A 15 -7.91 10.60 -4.74
N TYR A 16 -7.95 9.98 -5.93
CA TYR A 16 -8.42 8.62 -6.12
C TYR A 16 -7.57 7.61 -5.35
N VAL A 17 -6.25 7.73 -5.47
CA VAL A 17 -5.27 6.88 -4.79
C VAL A 17 -5.30 7.07 -3.28
N SER A 18 -5.47 8.30 -2.79
CA SER A 18 -5.66 8.60 -1.35
C SER A 18 -6.92 7.92 -0.82
N ASN A 19 -8.06 8.09 -1.51
CA ASN A 19 -9.32 7.50 -1.11
C ASN A 19 -9.28 5.96 -1.09
N ILE A 20 -8.66 5.34 -2.11
CA ILE A 20 -8.45 3.89 -2.13
C ILE A 20 -7.49 3.47 -1.03
N GLY A 21 -6.40 4.21 -0.82
CA GLY A 21 -5.40 3.93 0.21
C GLY A 21 -6.02 3.87 1.60
N ASP A 22 -6.96 4.77 1.92
CA ASP A 22 -7.67 4.81 3.20
C ASP A 22 -8.64 3.64 3.38
N ILE A 23 -9.37 3.27 2.32
CA ILE A 23 -10.25 2.10 2.30
C ILE A 23 -9.41 0.82 2.49
N LEU A 24 -8.30 0.71 1.77
CA LEU A 24 -7.36 -0.41 1.88
C LEU A 24 -6.78 -0.48 3.30
N ALA A 25 -6.29 0.64 3.85
CA ALA A 25 -5.73 0.70 5.20
C ALA A 25 -6.72 0.20 6.25
N THR A 26 -7.99 0.61 6.13
CA THR A 26 -9.07 0.17 7.01
C THR A 26 -9.37 -1.32 6.84
N SER A 27 -9.42 -1.82 5.61
CA SER A 27 -9.61 -3.25 5.30
C SER A 27 -8.45 -4.10 5.83
N PHE A 28 -7.21 -3.62 5.71
CA PHE A 28 -6.02 -4.28 6.22
C PHE A 28 -5.97 -4.31 7.75
N ARG A 29 -6.36 -3.22 8.44
CA ARG A 29 -6.52 -3.23 9.91
C ARG A 29 -7.53 -4.29 10.33
N TRP A 30 -8.67 -4.36 9.66
CA TRP A 30 -9.70 -5.37 9.93
C TRP A 30 -9.20 -6.80 9.67
N THR A 31 -8.52 -7.01 8.54
CA THR A 31 -7.92 -8.29 8.16
C THR A 31 -6.83 -8.72 9.15
N TYR A 32 -5.96 -7.80 9.55
CA TYR A 32 -4.90 -8.04 10.54
C TYR A 32 -5.45 -8.39 11.92
N VAL A 33 -6.49 -7.67 12.39
CA VAL A 33 -7.19 -7.99 13.64
C VAL A 33 -7.80 -9.38 13.60
N LYS A 34 -8.44 -9.73 12.48
CA LYS A 34 -9.04 -11.05 12.28
C LYS A 34 -8.00 -12.17 12.27
N ILE A 35 -6.86 -11.96 11.61
CA ILE A 35 -5.73 -12.90 11.60
C ILE A 35 -5.08 -13.02 12.99
N CYS A 36 -4.88 -11.92 13.72
CA CYS A 36 -4.34 -11.95 15.10
C CYS A 36 -5.29 -12.60 16.10
N LEU A 37 -6.61 -12.43 15.94
CA LEU A 37 -7.62 -13.10 16.77
C LEU A 37 -7.68 -14.60 16.49
N CYS A 38 -7.53 -15.03 15.23
CA CYS A 38 -7.48 -16.45 14.85
C CYS A 38 -6.12 -17.11 15.15
N GLY A 39 -5.02 -16.35 15.24
CA GLY A 39 -3.65 -16.84 15.39
C GLY A 39 -3.14 -17.03 16.83
N GLY A 40 -3.96 -16.78 17.86
CA GLY A 40 -3.65 -17.21 19.23
C GLY A 40 -2.42 -16.57 19.87
N LYS A 41 -2.43 -15.25 20.10
CA LYS A 41 -1.69 -14.66 21.24
C LYS A 41 -2.60 -13.73 22.03
N LYS A 42 -3.26 -14.28 23.05
CA LYS A 42 -3.76 -13.51 24.20
C LYS A 42 -2.56 -12.79 24.83
N LYS A 43 -2.33 -11.52 24.51
CA LYS A 43 -1.69 -10.61 25.48
C LYS A 43 -2.81 -10.12 26.40
N ARG A 44 -2.75 -10.57 27.65
CA ARG A 44 -3.55 -10.05 28.77
C ARG A 44 -3.42 -8.53 28.79
N SER A 45 -4.53 -7.82 28.55
CA SER A 45 -4.70 -6.45 29.01
C SER A 45 -4.90 -6.48 30.53
N PRO A 46 -4.19 -5.68 31.35
CA PRO A 46 -4.51 -5.56 32.76
C PRO A 46 -5.70 -4.62 32.98
N SER A 47 -6.85 -5.26 33.26
CA SER A 47 -7.89 -4.95 34.26
C SER A 47 -8.45 -3.52 34.48
N GLY A 48 -9.79 -3.42 34.37
CA GLY A 48 -10.69 -2.45 35.02
C GLY A 48 -11.33 -1.44 34.03
N SER A 49 -12.64 -1.22 33.90
CA SER A 49 -13.82 -1.52 34.73
C SER A 49 -15.08 -1.56 33.84
N LEU A 50 -16.07 -2.29 34.35
CA LEU A 50 -17.46 -2.50 33.92
C LEU A 50 -18.18 -1.26 33.34
N GLY A 51 -18.75 -1.42 32.14
CA GLY A 51 -19.70 -0.51 31.53
C GLY A 51 -20.32 -1.15 30.29
N SER A 52 -21.53 -1.68 30.46
CA SER A 52 -22.43 -2.08 29.37
C SER A 52 -22.77 -0.85 28.54
N ASP A 53 -22.26 -0.74 27.31
CA ASP A 53 -22.84 -0.02 26.17
C ASP A 53 -21.93 -0.23 24.95
N THR A 54 -22.48 -0.81 23.88
CA THR A 54 -21.95 -0.82 22.50
C THR A 54 -20.41 -0.94 22.38
N ASP A 55 -19.85 -2.15 22.51
CA ASP A 55 -18.43 -2.44 22.22
C ASP A 55 -18.17 -2.38 20.70
N GLN A 56 -18.27 -1.18 20.15
CA GLN A 56 -17.69 -0.79 18.88
C GLN A 56 -16.21 -0.53 19.17
N GLY A 57 -15.47 -1.60 19.49
CA GLY A 57 -14.04 -1.53 19.72
C GLY A 57 -13.39 -1.00 18.45
N ASP A 58 -12.99 0.27 18.46
CA ASP A 58 -12.44 0.97 17.32
C ASP A 58 -11.29 0.15 16.71
N PRO A 59 -11.46 -0.49 15.54
CA PRO A 59 -10.38 -1.19 14.85
C PRO A 59 -9.28 -0.21 14.38
N LEU A 60 -9.48 1.08 14.65
CA LEU A 60 -8.60 2.21 14.35
C LEU A 60 -7.42 2.35 15.34
N ALA A 61 -7.48 1.76 16.54
CA ALA A 61 -6.39 1.87 17.53
C ALA A 61 -5.26 0.86 17.33
N VAL A 62 -5.40 -0.07 16.38
CA VAL A 62 -4.35 -1.05 16.07
C VAL A 62 -3.35 -0.42 15.11
N THR A 63 -2.28 0.11 15.69
CA THR A 63 -1.08 0.51 14.97
C THR A 63 -0.55 -0.67 14.15
N VAL A 64 -0.74 -0.61 12.84
CA VAL A 64 -0.07 -1.53 11.92
C VAL A 64 1.39 -1.10 11.85
N PRO A 65 2.34 -1.92 12.32
CA PRO A 65 3.74 -1.53 12.31
C PRO A 65 4.22 -1.38 10.86
N LEU A 66 5.04 -0.37 10.62
CA LEU A 66 5.65 -0.09 9.32
C LEU A 66 6.32 -1.32 8.68
N THR A 67 6.88 -2.21 9.50
CA THR A 67 7.51 -3.45 9.05
C THR A 67 6.54 -4.38 8.33
N ILE A 68 5.27 -4.44 8.73
CA ILE A 68 4.26 -5.26 8.05
C ILE A 68 3.92 -4.65 6.69
N SER A 69 3.71 -3.34 6.63
CA SER A 69 3.45 -2.62 5.37
C SER A 69 4.58 -2.80 4.36
N VAL A 70 5.84 -2.66 4.79
CA VAL A 70 7.02 -2.90 3.96
C VAL A 70 7.08 -4.36 3.50
N SER A 71 6.80 -5.32 4.39
CA SER A 71 6.80 -6.74 4.01
C SER A 71 5.74 -7.08 2.96
N ILE A 72 4.57 -6.42 2.98
CA ILE A 72 3.51 -6.58 1.98
C ILE A 72 3.98 -6.05 0.61
N ILE A 73 4.62 -4.87 0.57
CA ILE A 73 5.19 -4.35 -0.69
C ILE A 73 6.24 -5.30 -1.24
N VAL A 74 7.17 -5.78 -0.40
CA VAL A 74 8.23 -6.70 -0.85
C VAL A 74 7.62 -7.99 -1.39
N GLY A 75 6.63 -8.56 -0.70
CA GLY A 75 5.91 -9.74 -1.18
C GLY A 75 5.16 -9.49 -2.48
N TYR A 76 4.58 -8.29 -2.66
CA TYR A 76 3.88 -7.88 -3.87
C TYR A 76 4.82 -7.73 -5.08
N VAL A 77 6.00 -7.13 -4.88
CA VAL A 77 7.05 -7.03 -5.90
C VAL A 77 7.56 -8.40 -6.28
N TYR A 78 7.86 -9.27 -5.30
CA TYR A 78 8.33 -10.62 -5.57
C TYR A 78 7.28 -11.48 -6.28
N GLY A 79 6.02 -11.39 -5.88
CA GLY A 79 4.90 -12.07 -6.55
C GLY A 79 4.70 -11.57 -7.98
N GLY A 80 4.81 -10.26 -8.21
CA GLY A 80 4.79 -9.66 -9.54
C GLY A 80 5.95 -10.17 -10.41
N ALA A 81 7.16 -10.19 -9.86
CA ALA A 81 8.35 -10.69 -10.57
C ALA A 81 8.17 -12.14 -11.02
N LEU A 82 7.63 -13.02 -10.16
CA LEU A 82 7.32 -14.40 -10.55
C LEU A 82 6.21 -14.49 -11.61
N LEU A 83 5.21 -13.60 -11.56
CA LEU A 83 4.13 -13.56 -12.55
C LEU A 83 4.69 -13.19 -13.93
N PHE A 84 5.45 -12.10 -14.02
CA PHE A 84 6.03 -11.65 -15.29
C PHE A 84 7.12 -12.59 -15.81
N MET A 85 7.91 -13.20 -14.92
CA MET A 85 8.89 -14.23 -15.30
C MET A 85 8.25 -15.42 -16.02
N ASN A 86 7.06 -15.86 -15.59
CA ASN A 86 6.36 -16.98 -16.24
C ASN A 86 5.53 -16.59 -17.45
N TRP A 87 5.14 -15.31 -17.58
CA TRP A 87 4.23 -14.85 -18.63
C TRP A 87 4.98 -14.28 -19.84
N GLU A 88 6.05 -13.53 -19.58
CA GLU A 88 6.87 -12.88 -20.60
C GLU A 88 8.21 -13.63 -20.81
N ASP A 89 8.40 -14.77 -20.12
CA ASP A 89 9.63 -15.57 -20.14
C ASP A 89 10.90 -14.76 -19.82
N TRP A 90 10.77 -13.69 -19.03
CA TRP A 90 11.88 -12.86 -18.58
C TRP A 90 12.67 -13.51 -17.45
N ASP A 91 13.93 -13.14 -17.28
CA ASP A 91 14.69 -13.52 -16.09
C ASP A 91 14.08 -12.92 -14.81
N LEU A 92 14.27 -13.58 -13.66
CA LEU A 92 13.77 -13.10 -12.37
C LEU A 92 14.28 -11.68 -12.05
N LEU A 93 15.52 -11.38 -12.45
CA LEU A 93 16.15 -10.08 -12.21
C LEU A 93 15.50 -8.98 -13.06
N ASP A 94 15.23 -9.25 -14.33
CA ASP A 94 14.56 -8.32 -15.25
C ASP A 94 13.10 -8.10 -14.85
N SER A 95 12.41 -9.17 -14.43
CA SER A 95 11.03 -9.10 -13.93
C SER A 95 10.93 -8.29 -12.63
N CYS A 96 11.87 -8.48 -11.71
CA CYS A 96 11.92 -7.72 -10.45
C CYS A 96 12.30 -6.26 -10.70
N TYR A 97 13.24 -6.01 -11.63
CA TYR A 97 13.59 -4.68 -12.10
C TYR A 97 12.37 -3.94 -12.67
N PHE A 98 11.64 -4.57 -13.59
CA PHE A 98 10.41 -4.03 -14.17
C PHE A 98 9.38 -3.69 -13.09
N CYS A 99 9.08 -4.62 -12.18
CA CYS A 99 8.12 -4.39 -11.09
C CYS A 99 8.55 -3.21 -10.20
N PHE A 100 9.82 -3.17 -9.79
CA PHE A 100 10.32 -2.11 -8.92
C PHE A 100 10.31 -0.73 -9.61
N ILE A 101 10.83 -0.62 -10.84
CA ILE A 101 10.89 0.63 -11.59
C ILE A 101 9.49 1.18 -11.93
N SER A 102 8.55 0.28 -12.23
CA SER A 102 7.17 0.68 -12.53
C SER A 102 6.43 1.14 -11.27
N LEU A 103 6.57 0.42 -10.16
CA LEU A 103 5.92 0.75 -8.89
C LEU A 103 6.53 1.97 -8.19
N SER A 104 7.85 2.16 -8.31
CA SER A 104 8.53 3.36 -7.84
C SER A 104 8.28 4.59 -8.72
N THR A 105 7.49 4.43 -9.79
CA THR A 105 7.16 5.45 -10.78
C THR A 105 8.36 6.08 -11.48
N ILE A 106 9.54 5.41 -11.44
CA ILE A 106 10.73 5.81 -12.21
C ILE A 106 10.45 5.63 -13.71
N GLY A 107 9.90 4.47 -14.08
CA GLY A 107 9.32 4.22 -15.41
C GLY A 107 10.27 4.46 -16.59
N PHE A 108 11.47 3.86 -16.59
CA PHE A 108 12.42 3.99 -17.71
C PHE A 108 11.84 3.54 -19.06
N GLY A 109 10.97 2.53 -19.05
CA GLY A 109 10.28 2.03 -20.25
C GLY A 109 11.19 1.27 -21.21
N ASP A 110 12.34 0.79 -20.72
CA ASP A 110 13.32 -0.02 -21.43
C ASP A 110 12.90 -1.49 -21.56
N ILE A 111 12.16 -2.00 -20.57
CA ILE A 111 11.54 -3.33 -20.59
C ILE A 111 10.05 -3.14 -20.28
N VAL A 112 9.17 -3.60 -21.18
CA VAL A 112 7.72 -3.50 -21.03
C VAL A 112 7.04 -4.78 -21.54
N PRO A 113 5.97 -5.24 -20.87
CA PRO A 113 5.27 -6.46 -21.29
C PRO A 113 4.57 -6.23 -22.63
N GLY A 114 4.54 -7.26 -23.48
CA GLY A 114 3.93 -7.20 -24.81
C GLY A 114 4.82 -6.65 -25.94
N ASP A 115 6.12 -6.44 -25.71
CA ASP A 115 7.05 -5.95 -26.76
C ASP A 115 7.43 -7.05 -27.77
N SER A 116 7.52 -8.30 -27.32
CA SER A 116 8.01 -9.47 -28.09
C SER A 116 7.04 -10.00 -29.15
N PHE A 117 5.74 -9.69 -29.07
CA PHE A 117 4.68 -10.25 -29.93
C PHE A 117 3.94 -9.22 -30.81
N SER A 118 4.59 -8.08 -31.12
CA SER A 118 4.05 -7.00 -31.99
C SER A 118 3.71 -7.40 -33.44
N ALA A 119 3.59 -8.69 -33.78
CA ALA A 119 3.30 -9.21 -35.12
C ALA A 119 1.92 -9.89 -35.27
N SER A 120 1.05 -9.97 -34.26
CA SER A 120 -0.30 -10.54 -34.42
C SER A 120 -1.38 -9.76 -33.66
N ASP A 121 -2.04 -8.85 -34.40
CA ASP A 121 -3.38 -8.26 -34.23
C ASP A 121 -4.20 -8.63 -32.96
N GLY A 122 -3.81 -8.13 -31.78
CA GLY A 122 -4.62 -8.27 -30.57
C GLY A 122 -4.10 -7.49 -29.36
N VAL A 123 -5.02 -7.15 -28.44
CA VAL A 123 -4.66 -6.69 -27.10
C VAL A 123 -4.07 -7.90 -26.37
N GLU A 124 -2.74 -7.92 -26.20
CA GLU A 124 -2.05 -8.98 -25.48
C GLU A 124 -2.58 -9.06 -24.02
N PRO A 125 -2.89 -10.26 -23.51
CA PRO A 125 -3.34 -10.40 -22.13
C PRO A 125 -2.31 -9.81 -21.16
N SER A 126 -1.02 -9.90 -21.44
CA SER A 126 0.05 -9.39 -20.56
C SER A 126 -0.08 -7.89 -20.23
N LEU A 127 -0.55 -7.06 -21.17
CA LEU A 127 -0.79 -5.63 -20.94
C LEU A 127 -1.95 -5.36 -19.96
N ILE A 128 -3.01 -6.16 -20.04
CA ILE A 128 -4.17 -6.06 -19.14
C ILE A 128 -3.77 -6.45 -17.71
N PHE A 129 -3.02 -7.53 -17.58
CA PHE A 129 -2.49 -7.98 -16.29
C PHE A 129 -1.47 -6.98 -15.73
N CYS A 130 -0.62 -6.41 -16.57
CA CYS A 130 0.29 -5.33 -16.20
C CYS A 130 -0.45 -4.10 -15.65
N SER A 131 -1.44 -3.59 -16.39
CA SER A 131 -2.24 -2.44 -15.96
C SER A 131 -2.95 -2.71 -14.63
N THR A 132 -3.57 -3.88 -14.49
CA THR A 132 -4.27 -4.28 -13.25
C THR A 132 -3.28 -4.40 -12.08
N TYR A 133 -2.10 -4.98 -12.31
CA TYR A 133 -1.02 -5.06 -11.33
C TYR A 133 -0.59 -3.65 -10.91
N LEU A 134 -0.25 -2.75 -11.84
CA LEU A 134 0.20 -1.41 -11.49
C LEU A 134 -0.85 -0.61 -10.70
N ILE A 135 -2.14 -0.74 -11.04
CA ILE A 135 -3.22 -0.07 -10.29
C ILE A 135 -3.26 -0.57 -8.83
N ILE A 136 -3.19 -1.89 -8.63
CA ILE A 136 -3.20 -2.48 -7.27
C ILE A 136 -1.93 -2.11 -6.51
N GLY A 137 -0.77 -2.14 -7.16
CA GLY A 137 0.51 -1.78 -6.55
C GLY A 137 0.59 -0.32 -6.13
N MET A 138 0.07 0.60 -6.96
CA MET A 138 -0.03 2.02 -6.60
C MET A 138 -0.97 2.25 -5.40
N ALA A 139 -2.07 1.49 -5.31
CA ALA A 139 -2.95 1.54 -4.15
C ALA A 139 -2.25 1.03 -2.86
N LEU A 140 -1.43 -0.02 -2.96
CA LEU A 140 -0.64 -0.53 -1.82
C LEU A 140 0.42 0.48 -1.37
N ILE A 141 1.08 1.15 -2.31
CA ILE A 141 2.06 2.20 -2.01
C ILE A 141 1.39 3.38 -1.29
N ALA A 142 0.22 3.79 -1.74
CA ALA A 142 -0.54 4.87 -1.10
C ALA A 142 -0.98 4.52 0.32
N MET A 143 -1.49 3.31 0.53
CA MET A 143 -1.78 2.80 1.87
C MET A 143 -0.52 2.86 2.75
N CYS A 144 0.65 2.45 2.23
CA CYS A 144 1.89 2.50 2.98
C CYS A 144 2.30 3.94 3.34
N PHE A 145 2.11 4.90 2.43
CA PHE A 145 2.33 6.31 2.73
C PHE A 145 1.36 6.84 3.79
N ASN A 146 0.07 6.49 3.72
CA ASN A 146 -0.92 6.90 4.70
C ASN A 146 -0.55 6.39 6.11
N LEU A 147 -0.19 5.11 6.22
CA LEU A 147 0.27 4.52 7.50
C LEU A 147 1.59 5.12 7.99
N MET A 148 2.54 5.38 7.09
CA MET A 148 3.80 6.07 7.42
C MET A 148 3.52 7.47 7.98
N GLN A 149 2.62 8.22 7.35
CA GLN A 149 2.26 9.57 7.77
C GLN A 149 1.66 9.56 9.18
N GLU A 150 0.72 8.67 9.47
CA GLU A 150 0.12 8.54 10.80
C GLU A 150 1.16 8.24 11.88
N GLU A 151 2.06 7.28 11.65
CA GLU A 151 3.12 6.91 12.59
C GLU A 151 4.12 8.03 12.83
N VAL A 152 4.52 8.74 11.76
CA VAL A 152 5.41 9.90 11.84
C VAL A 152 4.76 11.02 12.64
N VAL A 153 3.49 11.35 12.36
CA VAL A 153 2.73 12.35 13.10
C VAL A 153 2.62 11.96 14.58
N ALA A 154 2.31 10.69 14.88
CA ALA A 154 2.23 10.20 16.25
C ALA A 154 3.58 10.28 16.98
N LYS A 155 4.69 9.94 16.33
CA LYS A 155 6.04 10.09 16.90
C LYS A 155 6.40 11.55 17.12
N ILE A 156 6.14 12.42 16.14
CA ILE A 156 6.39 13.86 16.25
C ILE A 156 5.60 14.45 17.43
N GLN A 157 4.33 14.08 17.60
CA GLN A 157 3.52 14.54 18.74
C GLN A 157 4.06 14.04 20.08
N ARG A 158 4.51 12.78 20.17
CA ARG A 158 5.13 12.24 21.40
C ARG A 158 6.44 12.96 21.73
N VAL A 159 7.28 13.20 20.72
CA VAL A 159 8.54 13.94 20.86
C VAL A 159 8.26 15.40 21.23
N GLY A 160 7.32 16.07 20.58
CA GLY A 160 6.92 17.46 20.90
C GLY A 160 6.38 17.63 22.33
N LYS A 161 5.63 16.64 22.83
CA LYS A 161 5.22 16.60 24.25
C LYS A 161 6.40 16.36 25.19
N ALA A 162 7.35 15.49 24.84
CA ALA A 162 8.56 15.25 25.63
C ALA A 162 9.48 16.49 25.70
N PHE A 163 9.53 17.28 24.63
CA PHE A 163 10.28 18.54 24.58
C PHE A 163 9.49 19.76 25.11
N GLY A 164 8.28 19.57 25.66
CA GLY A 164 7.50 20.64 26.28
C GLY A 164 6.98 21.72 25.31
N CYS A 165 6.99 21.48 24.00
CA CYS A 165 6.57 22.46 22.98
C CYS A 165 5.07 22.42 22.66
N VAL A 166 4.33 21.45 23.18
CA VAL A 166 2.86 21.39 23.06
C VAL A 166 2.28 21.85 24.38
N LYS A 167 1.89 23.13 24.45
CA LYS A 167 0.98 23.59 25.51
C LYS A 167 -0.32 22.80 25.35
N SER A 168 -0.72 22.09 26.40
CA SER A 168 -2.10 21.66 26.56
C SER A 168 -2.92 22.94 26.67
N ASP A 169 -3.64 23.31 25.60
CA ASP A 169 -4.67 24.34 25.73
C ASP A 169 -5.77 23.76 26.63
N GLU A 170 -5.98 24.46 27.73
CA GLU A 170 -6.92 24.18 28.83
C GLU A 170 -8.37 24.48 28.43
#